data_AF-A0A5K1AZ16-F1
#
_entry.id   AF-A0A5K1AZ16-F1
#
_cell.length_a   1.000
_cell.length_b   1.000
_cell.length_c   1.000
_cell.angle_alpha   90.00
_cell.angle_beta   90.00
_cell.angle_gamma   90.00
#
_symmetry.space_group_name_H-M   'P 1'
#
loop_
_entity.id
_entity.type
_entity.pdbx_description
1 polymer ?
#
loop_
_entity_poly.entity_id
_entity_poly.type
_entity_poly.pdbx_seq_one_letter_code
_entity_poly.pdbx_strand_id
1 'polypeptide(L)' 'QFLKEILNELCVYNKRGTNQGTYELKPEYKKSAEEVDAD' A
#
# COMPACT_ATOMS: atom_id res chain seq x y z
N GLN A 1 -16.72 -1.25 -4.25
CA GLN A 1 -16.09 -2.47 -4.77
C GLN A 1 -14.71 -2.16 -5.34
N PHE A 2 -14.64 -1.36 -6.40
CA PHE A 2 -13.40 -0.93 -7.07
C PHE A 2 -12.24 -0.47 -6.16
N LEU A 3 -12.47 0.53 -5.30
CA LEU A 3 -11.39 1.09 -4.47
C LEU A 3 -10.84 0.07 -3.44
N LYS A 4 -11.68 -0.85 -2.97
CA LYS A 4 -11.25 -1.91 -2.05
C LYS A 4 -10.43 -2.98 -2.77
N GLU A 5 -10.73 -3.24 -4.04
CA GLU A 5 -9.96 -4.18 -4.87
C GLU A 5 -8.56 -3.63 -5.14
N ILE A 6 -8.47 -2.36 -5.54
CA ILE A 6 -7.18 -1.66 -5.72
C ILE A 6 -6.37 -1.66 -4.43
N LEU A 7 -6.99 -1.32 -3.29
CA LEU A 7 -6.29 -1.31 -2.01
C LEU A 7 -5.85 -2.70 -1.55
N ASN A 8 -6.59 -3.76 -1.87
CA ASN A 8 -6.17 -5.13 -1.58
C ASN A 8 -5.05 -5.63 -2.51
N GLU A 9 -5.01 -5.14 -3.75
CA GLU A 9 -3.97 -5.47 -4.70
C GLU A 9 -2.65 -4.76 -4.35
N LEU A 10 -2.72 -3.45 -4.07
CA LEU A 10 -1.55 -2.59 -3.89
C LEU A 10 -1.07 -2.48 -2.44
N CYS A 11 -1.98 -2.59 -1.46
CA CYS A 11 -1.68 -2.33 -0.06
C CYS A 11 -1.98 -3.53 0.86
N VAL A 12 -1.34 -3.52 2.02
CA VAL A 12 -1.59 -4.43 3.13
C VAL A 12 -2.35 -3.66 4.21
N TYR A 13 -3.49 -4.20 4.62
CA TYR A 13 -4.27 -3.62 5.72
C TYR A 13 -3.75 -4.10 7.07
N ASN A 14 -3.33 -3.15 7.91
CA ASN A 14 -2.86 -3.44 9.25
C ASN A 14 -4.03 -3.65 10.21
N LYS A 15 -4.19 -4.89 10.67
CA LYS A 15 -5.27 -5.28 11.60
C LYS A 15 -4.87 -5.23 13.07
N ARG A 16 -3.58 -5.04 13.39
CA ARG A 16 -3.02 -5.19 14.73
C ARG A 16 -1.87 -4.19 14.97
N GLY A 17 -1.63 -3.85 16.24
CA GLY A 17 -0.51 -2.99 16.65
C GLY A 17 -0.79 -1.50 16.49
N THR A 18 0.24 -0.67 16.67
CA THR A 18 0.15 0.81 16.63
C THR A 18 -0.34 1.35 15.28
N ASN A 19 -0.07 0.63 14.19
CA ASN A 19 -0.52 1.01 12.85
C ASN A 19 -1.89 0.39 12.48
N GLN A 20 -2.65 -0.10 13.47
CA GLN A 20 -3.98 -0.68 13.20
C GLN A 20 -4.87 0.33 12.47
N GLY A 21 -5.54 -0.12 11.41
CA GLY A 21 -6.43 0.70 10.61
C GLY A 21 -5.76 1.42 9.44
N THR A 22 -4.44 1.29 9.26
CA THR A 22 -3.73 1.88 8.13
C THR A 22 -3.57 0.89 6.97
N TYR A 23 -3.38 1.44 5.76
CA TYR A 23 -2.99 0.70 4.57
C TYR A 23 -1.54 1.03 4.24
N GLU A 24 -0.69 0.01 4.22
CA GLU A 24 0.71 0.17 3.84
C GLU A 24 0.93 -0.45 2.46
N LEU A 25 1.50 0.32 1.52
CA LEU A 25 1.88 -0.18 0.20
C LEU A 25 2.78 -1.41 0.33
N LYS A 26 2.53 -2.44 -0.47
CA LYS A 26 3.42 -3.61 -0.52
C LYS A 26 4.84 -3.15 -0.89
N PRO A 27 5.88 -3.76 -0.29
CA PRO A 27 7.26 -3.40 -0.57
C PRO A 27 7.64 -3.59 -2.05
N GLU A 28 6.93 -4.48 -2.74
CA GLU A 28 7.02 -4.72 -4.19
C GLU A 28 6.75 -3.44 -5.02
N TYR A 29 5.83 -2.58 -4.57
CA TYR A 29 5.44 -1.35 -5.27
C TYR A 29 6.17 -0.11 -4.74
N LYS A 30 6.72 -0.14 -3.52
CA LYS A 30 7.47 1.00 -2.96
C LYS A 30 8.73 1.32 -3.76
N LYS A 31 9.47 0.30 -4.23
CA LYS A 31 10.66 0.49 -5.06
C LYS A 31 10.32 1.16 -6.40
N SER A 32 9.19 0.76 -7.00
CA SER A 32 8.73 1.35 -8.26
C SER A 32 8.20 2.78 -8.08
N ALA A 33 7.60 3.11 -6.93
CA ALA A 33 7.15 4.48 -6.62
C ALA A 33 8.33 5.45 -6.44
N GLU A 34 9.42 5.00 -5.83
CA GLU A 34 10.65 5.80 -5.72
C GLU A 34 11.34 6.02 -7.08
N GLU A 35 11.11 5.14 -8.07
CA GLU A 35 11.60 5.31 -9.45
C GLU A 35 10.74 6.28 -10.28
N VAL A 36 9.45 6.48 -9.96
CA VAL A 36 8.59 7.45 -10.68
C VAL A 36 8.58 8.86 -10.08
N ASP A 37 9.03 9.05 -8.84
CA ASP A 37 9.13 10.37 -8.20
C ASP A 37 10.48 11.08 -8.49
N ALA A 38 11.29 10.51 -9.40
CA ALA A 38 12.63 10.97 -9.75
C ALA A 38 12.72 11.81 -11.05
N ASP A 39 11.62 12.38 -11.54
CA ASP A 39 11.60 13.29 -12.71
C ASP A 39 10.90 14.63 -12.40
#